data_AF-A0A2H5SGB9-F1
#
_entry.id   AF-A0A2H5SGB9-F1
#
_cell.length_a   1.000
_cell.length_b   1.000
_cell.length_c   1.000
_cell.angle_alpha   90.00
_cell.angle_beta   90.00
_cell.angle_gamma   90.00
#
_symmetry.space_group_name_H-M   'P 1'
#
loop_
_entity.id
_entity.type
_entity.pdbx_description
1 polymer ?
#
loop_
_entity_poly.entity_id
_entity_poly.type
_entity_poly.pdbx_seq_one_letter_code
_entity_poly.pdbx_strand_id
1 'polypeptide(L)'
;MSATVKAKEPPSRPDPGNNSFSTSITHSSATTSQPILSKEENTWHEKLGIWIPNDLFPYVTDEPVYTSNRQAKIKGQQYTPGCYYWFLGIRKRKEAHELAVRQQNENEAWEVKRLAYEDELSARAKLWGTSSNRVEYREDMTKDLTKFQDHFHKKITPLIDRRSVLQNRITQGKNVYKTNKQLLQLEQELGHFHIDYFSVMDDRESHYRYKGHTSDDAKQLKLRPHKRPPIPPTNIDRHNTEIKKSRLDILSPEDSKVFVLR
;
A
#
# COMPACT_ATOMS: atom_id res chain seq x y z
N MET A 1 17.83 62.75 24.83
CA MET A 1 18.35 61.38 24.65
C MET A 1 19.05 60.97 25.94
N SER A 2 18.67 59.78 26.44
CA SER A 2 19.28 58.98 27.51
C SER A 2 19.36 59.57 28.92
N ALA A 3 18.43 59.11 29.75
CA ALA A 3 18.48 59.19 31.20
C ALA A 3 19.34 58.04 31.76
N THR A 4 20.25 58.38 32.66
CA THR A 4 20.90 57.48 33.62
C THR A 4 20.05 57.46 34.90
N VAL A 5 20.05 56.36 35.67
CA VAL A 5 20.37 56.35 37.13
C VAL A 5 19.85 55.08 37.86
N LYS A 6 20.83 54.48 38.56
CA LYS A 6 20.83 53.74 39.85
C LYS A 6 20.38 52.28 39.99
N ALA A 7 21.37 51.54 40.50
CA ALA A 7 21.29 50.34 41.33
C ALA A 7 20.47 50.50 42.62
N LYS A 8 19.98 49.37 43.15
CA LYS A 8 19.77 49.17 44.59
C LYS A 8 19.80 47.68 44.95
N GLU A 9 20.47 47.41 46.07
CA GLU A 9 20.79 46.12 46.71
C GLU A 9 19.64 45.67 47.69
N PRO A 10 19.79 44.58 48.48
CA PRO A 10 18.89 43.42 48.66
C PRO A 10 17.89 43.58 49.84
N PRO A 11 17.17 42.53 50.32
CA PRO A 11 17.65 41.87 51.55
C PRO A 11 17.18 40.41 51.87
N SER A 12 17.95 39.79 52.80
CA SER A 12 17.58 38.95 53.98
C SER A 12 16.66 37.69 53.92
N ARG A 13 17.26 36.57 54.41
CA ARG A 13 16.72 35.33 55.05
C ARG A 13 15.72 35.61 56.22
N PRO A 14 14.87 34.70 56.78
CA PRO A 14 15.16 33.28 57.18
C PRO A 14 14.00 32.22 57.15
N ASP A 15 14.35 30.96 57.48
CA ASP A 15 13.59 29.69 57.70
C ASP A 15 12.42 29.77 58.74
N PRO A 16 11.73 28.69 59.23
CA PRO A 16 11.44 27.28 58.77
C PRO A 16 9.94 26.85 58.95
N GLY A 17 9.57 25.61 58.55
CA GLY A 17 8.57 24.82 59.31
C GLY A 17 7.35 24.19 58.58
N ASN A 18 7.47 22.89 58.27
CA ASN A 18 6.56 21.78 58.60
C ASN A 18 5.04 21.81 58.28
N ASN A 19 4.55 20.93 57.38
CA ASN A 19 3.99 19.59 57.71
C ASN A 19 3.13 18.96 56.59
N SER A 20 3.46 17.69 56.30
CA SER A 20 2.61 16.51 56.01
C SER A 20 1.46 16.56 54.99
N PHE A 21 1.48 15.69 53.97
CA PHE A 21 0.73 14.41 53.91
C PHE A 21 0.89 13.70 52.54
N SER A 22 1.46 12.48 52.61
CA SER A 22 1.13 11.25 51.87
C SER A 22 0.38 11.32 50.52
N THR A 23 1.01 10.86 49.43
CA THR A 23 0.81 9.51 48.84
C THR A 23 1.65 9.35 47.58
N SER A 24 2.31 8.20 47.48
CA SER A 24 3.18 7.76 46.40
C SER A 24 2.38 7.33 45.18
N ILE A 25 2.69 7.82 43.97
CA ILE A 25 2.74 6.97 42.76
C ILE A 25 3.84 7.49 41.81
N THR A 26 4.84 6.65 41.61
CA THR A 26 5.92 6.76 40.64
C THR A 26 5.37 6.74 39.20
N HIS A 27 5.39 7.86 38.51
CA HIS A 27 5.39 7.91 37.04
C HIS A 27 6.43 8.92 36.58
N SER A 28 7.70 8.52 36.62
CA SER A 28 8.74 9.22 35.86
C SER A 28 8.55 8.89 34.39
N SER A 29 8.02 9.86 33.64
CA SER A 29 8.12 9.87 32.19
C SER A 29 9.59 9.86 31.82
N ALA A 30 10.07 8.75 31.28
CA ALA A 30 11.38 8.68 30.65
C ALA A 30 11.33 9.56 29.40
N THR A 31 11.72 10.82 29.54
CA THR A 31 12.22 11.61 28.42
C THR A 31 13.50 10.93 27.98
N THR A 32 13.38 9.94 27.08
CA THR A 32 14.52 9.37 26.36
C THR A 32 15.06 10.48 25.47
N SER A 33 15.95 11.28 26.06
CA SER A 33 16.81 12.20 25.34
C SER A 33 17.66 11.35 24.39
N GLN A 34 17.26 11.33 23.13
CA GLN A 34 18.15 10.94 22.03
C GLN A 34 19.44 11.76 22.20
N PRO A 35 20.62 11.12 22.38
CA PRO A 35 21.83 11.88 22.56
C PRO A 35 22.14 12.60 21.25
N ILE A 36 22.29 13.92 21.37
CA ILE A 36 22.74 14.82 20.31
C ILE A 36 24.11 14.31 19.84
N LEU A 37 24.18 13.99 18.54
CA LEU A 37 25.36 13.49 17.84
C LEU A 37 26.50 14.53 17.88
N SER A 38 27.41 14.44 18.85
CA SER A 38 28.70 15.14 18.82
C SER A 38 29.57 14.54 17.71
N LYS A 39 29.82 15.31 16.66
CA LYS A 39 30.44 14.82 15.40
C LYS A 39 31.97 14.69 15.42
N GLU A 40 32.65 14.95 16.53
CA GLU A 40 34.12 15.08 16.53
C GLU A 40 34.79 14.49 17.78
N GLU A 41 34.42 13.26 18.16
CA GLU A 41 35.24 12.49 19.10
C GLU A 41 35.86 11.28 18.37
N ASN A 42 37.17 11.11 18.57
CA ASN A 42 37.89 9.91 18.15
C ASN A 42 37.96 8.99 19.37
N THR A 43 37.75 7.69 19.16
CA THR A 43 37.94 6.66 20.19
C THR A 43 39.28 5.98 20.01
N TRP A 44 39.98 5.73 21.11
CA TRP A 44 41.22 4.95 21.11
C TRP A 44 40.93 3.46 20.89
N HIS A 45 41.57 2.84 19.91
CA HIS A 45 41.40 1.42 19.62
C HIS A 45 42.53 0.59 20.24
N GLU A 46 42.27 -0.07 21.37
CA GLU A 46 43.27 -0.78 22.19
C GLU A 46 44.17 -1.76 21.42
N LYS A 47 43.59 -2.55 20.50
CA LYS A 47 44.33 -3.57 19.74
C LYS A 47 45.18 -3.02 18.59
N LEU A 48 44.77 -1.89 18.02
CA LEU A 48 45.45 -1.28 16.87
C LEU A 48 46.37 -0.13 17.30
N GLY A 49 46.23 0.36 18.54
CA GLY A 49 47.03 1.44 19.10
C GLY A 49 46.87 2.76 18.35
N ILE A 50 45.68 3.03 17.81
CA ILE A 50 45.39 4.21 16.99
C ILE A 50 44.08 4.88 17.42
N TRP A 51 43.99 6.19 17.17
CA TRP A 51 42.75 6.96 17.28
C TRP A 51 41.88 6.76 16.03
N ILE A 52 40.63 6.39 16.22
CA ILE A 52 39.67 6.11 15.15
C ILE A 52 38.45 7.01 15.33
N PRO A 53 37.97 7.70 14.28
CA PRO A 53 36.72 8.44 14.33
C PRO A 53 35.55 7.57 14.80
N ASN A 54 34.73 8.09 15.71
CA ASN A 54 33.57 7.35 16.28
C ASN A 54 32.61 6.84 15.20
N ASP A 55 32.49 7.58 14.10
CA ASP A 55 31.61 7.22 12.99
C ASP A 55 32.13 6.02 12.16
N LEU A 56 33.43 5.71 12.24
CA LEU A 56 34.07 4.57 11.59
C LEU A 56 34.30 3.41 12.55
N PHE A 57 34.35 3.67 13.86
CA PHE A 57 34.67 2.69 14.89
C PHE A 57 33.86 1.38 14.80
N PRO A 58 32.52 1.38 14.60
CA PRO A 58 31.75 0.15 14.46
C PRO A 58 32.10 -0.71 13.24
N TYR A 59 32.75 -0.11 12.24
CA TYR A 59 33.08 -0.75 10.95
C TYR A 59 34.52 -1.25 10.88
N VAL A 60 35.29 -1.06 11.96
CA VAL A 60 36.64 -1.61 12.09
C VAL A 60 36.50 -3.05 12.57
N THR A 61 36.56 -3.98 11.61
CA THR A 61 36.63 -5.41 11.93
C THR A 61 38.06 -5.89 11.95
N ASP A 62 38.28 -7.08 12.51
CA ASP A 62 39.58 -7.78 12.50
C ASP A 62 40.07 -8.14 11.08
N GLU A 63 39.24 -7.93 10.05
CA GLU A 63 39.62 -8.17 8.67
C GLU A 63 40.54 -7.05 8.14
N PRO A 64 41.66 -7.41 7.52
CA PRO A 64 42.60 -6.43 7.00
C PRO A 64 42.07 -5.74 5.75
N VAL A 65 42.45 -4.47 5.59
CA VAL A 65 42.14 -3.70 4.39
C VAL A 65 43.22 -3.95 3.35
N TYR A 66 42.89 -4.71 2.31
CA TYR A 66 43.82 -5.01 1.22
C TYR A 66 44.00 -3.85 0.25
N THR A 67 45.18 -3.78 -0.36
CA THR A 67 45.52 -2.79 -1.40
C THR A 67 44.70 -2.96 -2.68
N SER A 68 44.23 -4.17 -2.96
CA SER A 68 43.36 -4.48 -4.10
C SER A 68 42.57 -5.77 -3.88
N ASN A 69 41.52 -5.98 -4.69
CA ASN A 69 40.72 -7.22 -4.67
C ASN A 69 41.55 -8.48 -5.00
N ARG A 70 42.59 -8.34 -5.84
CA ARG A 70 43.51 -9.45 -6.12
C ARG A 70 44.29 -9.83 -4.87
N GLN A 71 44.80 -8.83 -4.14
CA GLN A 71 45.53 -9.03 -2.88
C GLN A 71 44.63 -9.60 -1.79
N ALA A 72 43.35 -9.23 -1.76
CA ALA A 72 42.36 -9.86 -0.86
C ALA A 72 42.20 -11.36 -1.13
N LYS A 73 42.13 -11.77 -2.41
CA LYS A 73 42.00 -13.20 -2.78
C LYS A 73 43.24 -14.03 -2.42
N ILE A 74 44.43 -13.46 -2.59
CA ILE A 74 45.69 -14.15 -2.29
C ILE A 74 46.21 -13.86 -0.87
N LYS A 75 45.44 -13.15 -0.04
CA LYS A 75 45.81 -12.68 1.30
C LYS A 75 47.20 -12.00 1.35
N GLY A 76 47.53 -11.24 0.31
CA GLY A 76 48.83 -10.60 0.14
C GLY A 76 48.88 -9.21 0.78
N GLN A 77 49.26 -8.19 0.02
CA GLN A 77 49.59 -6.87 0.55
C GLN A 77 48.38 -6.12 1.14
N GLN A 78 48.53 -5.70 2.40
CA GLN A 78 47.54 -5.01 3.22
C GLN A 78 48.01 -3.59 3.56
N TYR A 79 47.08 -2.68 3.81
CA TYR A 79 47.39 -1.36 4.34
C TYR A 79 47.63 -1.43 5.85
N THR A 80 48.68 -0.75 6.31
CA THR A 80 48.94 -0.58 7.74
C THR A 80 47.79 0.18 8.41
N PRO A 81 47.26 -0.30 9.55
CA PRO A 81 46.26 0.40 10.33
C PRO A 81 46.65 1.85 10.61
N GLY A 82 45.70 2.78 10.51
CA GLY A 82 45.91 4.21 10.75
C GLY A 82 46.45 5.02 9.56
N CYS A 83 46.86 4.39 8.46
CA CYS A 83 47.22 5.14 7.25
C CYS A 83 45.98 5.63 6.49
N TYR A 84 46.14 6.67 5.65
CA TYR A 84 45.02 7.27 4.89
C TYR A 84 44.23 6.23 4.07
N TYR A 85 44.94 5.35 3.35
CA TYR A 85 44.31 4.33 2.52
C TYR A 85 43.59 3.24 3.34
N TRP A 86 44.05 2.97 4.56
CA TRP A 86 43.35 2.07 5.48
C TRP A 86 42.01 2.67 5.89
N PHE A 87 41.97 3.94 6.31
CA PHE A 87 40.73 4.64 6.66
C PHE A 87 39.76 4.74 5.46
N LEU A 88 40.27 4.96 4.25
CA LEU A 88 39.44 4.90 3.04
C LEU A 88 38.77 3.53 2.86
N GLY A 89 39.48 2.44 3.16
CA GLY A 89 38.90 1.10 3.13
C GLY A 89 37.82 0.89 4.19
N ILE A 90 38.01 1.40 5.41
CA ILE A 90 36.97 1.37 6.46
C ILE A 90 35.74 2.16 6.02
N ARG A 91 35.92 3.35 5.43
CA ARG A 91 34.81 4.16 4.92
C ARG A 91 34.02 3.43 3.84
N LYS A 92 34.68 2.73 2.92
CA LYS A 92 34.00 1.90 1.91
C LYS A 92 33.20 0.76 2.55
N ARG A 93 33.72 0.14 3.62
CA ARG A 93 32.98 -0.88 4.38
C ARG A 93 31.73 -0.31 5.03
N LYS A 94 31.86 0.86 5.67
CA LYS A 94 30.72 1.62 6.22
C LYS A 94 29.67 1.92 5.15
N GLU A 95 30.07 2.51 4.03
CA GLU A 95 29.17 2.84 2.91
C GLU A 95 28.45 1.60 2.39
N ALA A 96 29.16 0.48 2.21
CA ALA A 96 28.57 -0.78 1.78
C ALA A 96 27.56 -1.34 2.80
N HIS A 97 27.90 -1.31 4.09
CA HIS A 97 27.00 -1.74 5.16
C HIS A 97 25.75 -0.86 5.26
N GLU A 98 25.91 0.47 5.26
CA GLU A 98 24.78 1.40 5.29
C GLU A 98 23.87 1.27 4.07
N LEU A 99 24.44 0.98 2.89
CA LEU A 99 23.68 0.71 1.69
C LEU A 99 22.92 -0.61 1.80
N ALA A 100 23.54 -1.66 2.33
CA ALA A 100 22.87 -2.93 2.59
C ALA A 100 21.71 -2.78 3.60
N VAL A 101 21.92 -2.05 4.70
CA VAL A 101 20.88 -1.75 5.68
C VAL A 101 19.74 -0.93 5.05
N ARG A 102 20.05 0.06 4.22
CA ARG A 102 19.02 0.83 3.51
C ARG A 102 18.19 -0.05 2.58
N GLN A 103 18.83 -0.89 1.78
CA GLN A 103 18.13 -1.83 0.90
C GLN A 103 17.28 -2.82 1.70
N GLN A 104 17.80 -3.32 2.84
CA GLN A 104 17.04 -4.18 3.73
C GLN A 104 15.79 -3.46 4.26
N ASN A 105 15.94 -2.25 4.79
CA ASN A 105 14.82 -1.47 5.30
C ASN A 105 13.79 -1.15 4.20
N GLU A 106 14.23 -0.86 2.97
CA GLU A 106 13.34 -0.65 1.82
C GLU A 106 12.56 -1.92 1.46
N ASN A 107 13.22 -3.08 1.48
CA ASN A 107 12.58 -4.37 1.25
C ASN A 107 11.58 -4.71 2.37
N GLU A 108 11.96 -4.49 3.63
CA GLU A 108 11.09 -4.68 4.79
C GLU A 108 9.87 -3.74 4.71
N ALA A 109 10.06 -2.47 4.36
CA ALA A 109 8.98 -1.52 4.18
C ALA A 109 8.04 -1.90 3.03
N TRP A 110 8.58 -2.41 1.92
CA TRP A 110 7.79 -2.93 0.81
C TRP A 110 6.96 -4.14 1.23
N GLU A 111 7.55 -5.08 1.97
CA GLU A 111 6.88 -6.28 2.47
C GLU A 111 5.74 -5.94 3.43
N VAL A 112 5.98 -5.02 4.37
CA VAL A 112 4.96 -4.52 5.30
C VAL A 112 3.79 -3.88 4.54
N LYS A 113 4.08 -3.08 3.50
CA LYS A 113 3.04 -2.46 2.66
C LYS A 113 2.25 -3.51 1.88
N ARG A 114 2.92 -4.54 1.34
CA ARG A 114 2.27 -5.64 0.62
C ARG A 114 1.34 -6.42 1.54
N LEU A 115 1.81 -6.80 2.72
CA LEU A 115 1.00 -7.51 3.72
C LEU A 115 -0.20 -6.70 4.17
N ALA A 116 -0.03 -5.40 4.45
CA ALA A 116 -1.13 -4.52 4.82
C ALA A 116 -2.19 -4.42 3.70
N TYR A 117 -1.75 -4.36 2.43
CA TYR A 117 -2.64 -4.36 1.27
C TYR A 117 -3.39 -5.70 1.12
N GLU A 118 -2.71 -6.83 1.27
CA GLU A 118 -3.32 -8.17 1.22
C GLU A 118 -4.35 -8.37 2.35
N ASP A 119 -4.04 -7.91 3.57
CA ASP A 119 -4.95 -7.96 4.71
C ASP A 119 -6.19 -7.08 4.49
N GLU A 120 -6.01 -5.86 3.98
CA GLU A 120 -7.12 -4.97 3.61
C GLU A 120 -8.01 -5.59 2.54
N LEU A 121 -7.43 -6.14 1.47
CA LEU A 121 -8.16 -6.84 0.43
C LEU A 121 -8.93 -8.04 0.97
N SER A 122 -8.31 -8.84 1.84
CA SER A 122 -8.94 -9.98 2.49
C SER A 122 -10.12 -9.55 3.36
N ALA A 123 -9.98 -8.46 4.12
CA ALA A 123 -11.06 -7.90 4.93
C ALA A 123 -12.23 -7.40 4.06
N ARG A 124 -11.94 -6.69 2.95
CA ARG A 124 -12.96 -6.24 1.99
C ARG A 124 -13.65 -7.41 1.31
N ALA A 125 -12.88 -8.41 0.89
CA ALA A 125 -13.39 -9.63 0.26
C ALA A 125 -14.36 -10.37 1.20
N LYS A 126 -13.99 -10.54 2.47
CA LYS A 126 -14.85 -11.10 3.52
C LYS A 126 -16.13 -10.29 3.72
N LEU A 127 -16.02 -8.96 3.80
CA LEU A 127 -17.17 -8.07 3.96
C LEU A 127 -18.17 -8.20 2.79
N TRP A 128 -17.67 -8.35 1.56
CA TRP A 128 -18.51 -8.47 0.37
C TRP A 128 -18.94 -9.90 0.05
N GLY A 129 -18.47 -10.89 0.82
CA GLY A 129 -18.73 -12.31 0.54
C GLY A 129 -18.15 -12.77 -0.80
N THR A 130 -16.98 -12.25 -1.19
CA THR A 130 -16.29 -12.60 -2.44
C THR A 130 -14.83 -12.97 -2.18
N SER A 131 -14.07 -13.36 -3.22
CA SER A 131 -12.63 -13.61 -3.11
C SER A 131 -11.81 -12.34 -3.37
N SER A 132 -10.61 -12.22 -2.80
CA SER A 132 -9.70 -11.08 -3.02
C SER A 132 -9.48 -10.79 -4.50
N ASN A 133 -9.19 -11.81 -5.31
CA ASN A 133 -9.01 -11.65 -6.77
C ASN A 133 -10.25 -11.07 -7.48
N ARG A 134 -11.45 -11.29 -6.95
CA ARG A 134 -12.70 -10.76 -7.53
C ARG A 134 -12.86 -9.28 -7.18
N VAL A 135 -12.40 -8.87 -6.00
CA VAL A 135 -12.34 -7.47 -5.57
C VAL A 135 -11.33 -6.72 -6.43
N GLU A 136 -10.08 -7.20 -6.50
CA GLU A 136 -9.03 -6.61 -7.34
C GLU A 136 -9.46 -6.48 -8.80
N TYR A 137 -9.98 -7.55 -9.41
CA TYR A 137 -10.51 -7.51 -10.77
C TYR A 137 -11.53 -6.39 -10.98
N ARG A 138 -12.47 -6.23 -10.04
CA ARG A 138 -13.50 -5.19 -10.15
C ARG A 138 -12.89 -3.79 -9.96
N GLU A 139 -11.96 -3.64 -9.02
CA GLU A 139 -11.26 -2.38 -8.78
C GLU A 139 -10.46 -1.98 -10.02
N ASP A 140 -9.70 -2.89 -10.62
CA ASP A 140 -8.86 -2.62 -11.78
C ASP A 140 -9.70 -2.32 -13.03
N MET A 141 -10.77 -3.08 -13.27
CA MET A 141 -11.75 -2.73 -14.31
C MET A 141 -12.33 -1.33 -14.11
N THR A 142 -12.59 -0.94 -12.86
CA THR A 142 -13.11 0.40 -12.55
C THR A 142 -12.07 1.47 -12.81
N LYS A 143 -10.81 1.25 -12.40
CA LYS A 143 -9.69 2.17 -12.65
C LYS A 143 -9.50 2.40 -14.15
N ASP A 144 -9.57 1.36 -14.96
CA ASP A 144 -9.47 1.49 -16.41
C ASP A 144 -10.64 2.26 -16.99
N LEU A 145 -11.87 1.99 -16.54
CA LEU A 145 -13.02 2.79 -16.98
C LEU A 145 -12.84 4.27 -16.64
N THR A 146 -12.40 4.59 -15.42
CA THR A 146 -12.11 5.98 -15.01
C THR A 146 -11.03 6.61 -15.87
N LYS A 147 -9.90 5.91 -16.06
CA LYS A 147 -8.78 6.42 -16.88
C LYS A 147 -9.18 6.61 -18.34
N PHE A 148 -10.03 5.75 -18.89
CA PHE A 148 -10.59 5.92 -20.23
C PHE A 148 -11.50 7.14 -20.31
N GLN A 149 -12.41 7.31 -19.33
CA GLN A 149 -13.27 8.48 -19.24
C GLN A 149 -12.46 9.77 -19.15
N ASP A 150 -11.45 9.82 -18.28
CA ASP A 150 -10.58 10.98 -18.14
C ASP A 150 -9.83 11.28 -19.45
N HIS A 151 -9.34 10.25 -20.14
CA HIS A 151 -8.70 10.41 -21.44
C HIS A 151 -9.67 10.97 -22.49
N PHE A 152 -10.87 10.40 -22.55
CA PHE A 152 -11.91 10.84 -23.47
C PHE A 152 -12.28 12.30 -23.21
N HIS A 153 -12.57 12.66 -21.96
CA HIS A 153 -12.89 14.03 -21.55
C HIS A 153 -11.75 15.01 -21.85
N LYS A 154 -10.51 14.62 -21.55
CA LYS A 154 -9.33 15.43 -21.88
C LYS A 154 -9.22 15.73 -23.38
N LYS A 155 -9.70 14.85 -24.25
CA LYS A 155 -9.64 15.02 -25.71
C LYS A 155 -10.85 15.75 -26.29
N ILE A 156 -12.06 15.48 -25.80
CA ILE A 156 -13.30 16.09 -26.32
C ILE A 156 -13.52 17.51 -25.77
N THR A 157 -13.15 17.79 -24.51
CA THR A 157 -13.40 19.09 -23.87
C THR A 157 -12.78 20.25 -24.65
N PRO A 158 -11.50 20.21 -25.10
CA PRO A 158 -10.93 21.29 -25.90
C PRO A 158 -11.68 21.54 -27.22
N LEU A 159 -12.22 20.51 -27.85
CA LEU A 159 -12.99 20.63 -29.10
C LEU A 159 -14.33 21.32 -28.83
N ILE A 160 -15.03 20.92 -27.77
CA ILE A 160 -16.29 21.54 -27.33
C ILE A 160 -16.07 23.01 -26.93
N ASP A 161 -15.02 23.29 -26.15
CA ASP A 161 -14.67 24.65 -25.72
C ASP A 161 -14.32 25.54 -26.90
N ARG A 162 -13.54 25.04 -27.86
CA ARG A 162 -13.23 25.78 -29.08
C ARG A 162 -14.50 26.05 -29.90
N ARG A 163 -15.42 25.10 -29.99
CA ARG A 163 -16.72 25.29 -30.67
C ARG A 163 -17.52 26.42 -30.03
N SER A 164 -17.62 26.45 -28.70
CA SER A 164 -18.36 27.50 -27.98
C SER A 164 -17.72 28.88 -28.19
N VAL A 165 -16.38 28.98 -28.17
CA VAL A 165 -15.65 30.22 -28.45
C VAL A 165 -15.89 30.73 -29.87
N LEU A 166 -15.89 29.84 -30.88
CA LEU A 166 -16.14 30.24 -32.26
C LEU A 166 -17.59 30.69 -32.47
N GLN A 167 -18.56 29.98 -31.88
CA GLN A 167 -19.98 30.37 -31.91
C GLN A 167 -20.18 31.77 -31.28
N ASN A 168 -19.56 32.03 -30.13
CA ASN A 168 -19.63 33.34 -29.47
C ASN A 168 -18.99 34.47 -30.29
N ARG A 169 -17.97 34.17 -31.12
CA ARG A 169 -17.40 35.18 -32.03
C ARG A 169 -18.34 35.50 -33.19
N ILE A 170 -19.04 34.49 -33.70
CA ILE A 170 -20.04 34.66 -34.77
C ILE A 170 -21.20 35.52 -34.27
N THR A 171 -21.73 35.23 -33.07
CA THR A 171 -22.81 36.04 -32.48
C THR A 171 -22.40 37.50 -32.22
N GLN A 172 -21.12 37.74 -31.93
CA GLN A 172 -20.54 39.08 -31.80
C GLN A 172 -20.20 39.76 -33.14
N GLY A 173 -20.43 39.12 -34.29
CA GLY A 173 -20.13 39.66 -35.61
C GLY A 173 -18.64 39.79 -35.93
N LYS A 174 -17.74 39.17 -35.14
CA LYS A 174 -16.28 39.30 -35.30
C LYS A 174 -15.77 38.31 -36.34
N ASN A 175 -15.20 38.83 -37.43
CA ASN A 175 -14.53 38.03 -38.48
C ASN A 175 -15.35 36.80 -38.94
N VAL A 176 -16.64 37.04 -39.20
CA VAL A 176 -17.68 36.02 -39.43
C VAL A 176 -17.25 34.97 -40.46
N TYR A 177 -16.72 35.40 -41.60
CA TYR A 177 -16.30 34.48 -42.67
C TYR A 177 -15.20 33.52 -42.23
N LYS A 178 -14.10 34.05 -41.63
CA LYS A 178 -12.98 33.20 -41.16
C LYS A 178 -13.42 32.28 -40.03
N THR A 179 -14.24 32.78 -39.11
CA THR A 179 -14.73 32.00 -37.97
C THR A 179 -15.69 30.89 -38.41
N ASN A 180 -16.57 31.14 -39.38
CA ASN A 180 -17.42 30.09 -39.98
C ASN A 180 -16.60 28.99 -40.65
N LYS A 181 -15.54 29.36 -41.39
CA LYS A 181 -14.62 28.37 -41.98
C LYS A 181 -13.95 27.50 -40.91
N GLN A 182 -13.49 28.10 -39.81
CA GLN A 182 -12.90 27.36 -38.70
C GLN A 182 -13.91 26.45 -37.98
N LEU A 183 -15.16 26.89 -37.87
CA LEU A 183 -16.23 26.13 -37.25
C LEU A 183 -16.59 24.90 -38.07
N LEU A 184 -16.69 25.04 -39.39
CA LEU A 184 -16.94 23.91 -40.30
C LEU A 184 -15.84 22.84 -40.19
N GLN A 185 -14.58 23.27 -40.13
CA GLN A 185 -13.45 22.36 -39.94
C GLN A 185 -13.52 21.64 -38.58
N LEU A 186 -13.88 22.36 -37.51
CA LEU A 186 -14.05 21.77 -36.19
C LEU A 186 -15.19 20.75 -36.17
N GLU A 187 -16.31 21.02 -36.83
CA GLU A 187 -17.42 20.08 -36.95
C GLU A 187 -17.01 18.80 -37.68
N GLN A 188 -16.15 18.91 -38.69
CA GLN A 188 -15.56 17.74 -39.34
C GLN A 188 -14.62 16.97 -38.39
N GLU A 189 -13.74 17.66 -37.66
CA GLU A 189 -12.86 17.04 -36.65
C GLU A 189 -13.68 16.32 -35.57
N LEU A 190 -14.79 16.92 -35.12
CA LEU A 190 -15.71 16.35 -34.15
C LEU A 190 -16.46 15.13 -34.73
N GLY A 191 -16.83 15.17 -36.01
CA GLY A 191 -17.44 14.03 -36.71
C GLY A 191 -16.50 12.84 -36.87
N HIS A 192 -15.19 13.08 -36.93
CA HIS A 192 -14.16 12.03 -36.94
C HIS A 192 -13.66 11.65 -35.55
N PHE A 193 -14.18 12.27 -34.50
CA PHE A 193 -13.74 11.99 -33.13
C PHE A 193 -14.23 10.61 -32.69
N HIS A 194 -13.31 9.66 -32.69
CA HIS A 194 -13.52 8.31 -32.19
C HIS A 194 -12.27 7.85 -31.44
N ILE A 195 -12.47 7.33 -30.23
CA ILE A 195 -11.39 6.77 -29.41
C ILE A 195 -11.84 5.37 -29.01
N ASP A 196 -11.05 4.38 -29.42
CA ASP A 196 -11.28 2.99 -29.04
C ASP A 196 -10.76 2.71 -27.62
N TYR A 197 -11.46 1.87 -26.87
CA TYR A 197 -11.12 1.58 -25.47
C TYR A 197 -9.71 0.97 -25.34
N PHE A 198 -9.41 -0.03 -26.17
CA PHE A 198 -8.09 -0.70 -26.19
C PHE A 198 -7.00 0.10 -26.91
N SER A 199 -7.33 1.27 -27.47
CA SER A 199 -6.31 2.24 -27.87
C SER A 199 -5.67 2.96 -26.68
N VAL A 200 -6.33 2.93 -25.51
CA VAL A 200 -5.90 3.58 -24.27
C VAL A 200 -5.48 2.57 -23.20
N MET A 201 -6.10 1.39 -23.19
CA MET A 201 -5.83 0.33 -22.22
C MET A 201 -5.03 -0.82 -22.81
N ASP A 202 -4.19 -1.45 -21.97
CA ASP A 202 -3.42 -2.62 -22.34
C ASP A 202 -4.26 -3.89 -22.10
N ASP A 203 -4.64 -4.58 -23.18
CA ASP A 203 -5.41 -5.82 -23.13
C ASP A 203 -4.62 -7.01 -22.54
N ARG A 204 -3.30 -6.85 -22.37
CA ARG A 204 -2.42 -7.88 -21.79
C ARG A 204 -2.46 -7.92 -20.27
N GLU A 205 -3.03 -6.88 -19.66
CA GLU A 205 -3.05 -6.70 -18.21
C GLU A 205 -3.78 -7.86 -17.52
N SER A 206 -3.34 -8.17 -16.30
CA SER A 206 -3.69 -9.41 -15.62
C SER A 206 -5.21 -9.57 -15.37
N HIS A 207 -5.93 -8.48 -15.09
CA HIS A 207 -7.36 -8.51 -14.84
C HIS A 207 -8.19 -8.88 -16.07
N TYR A 208 -7.73 -8.62 -17.31
CA TYR A 208 -8.44 -9.06 -18.52
C TYR A 208 -8.37 -10.58 -18.76
N ARG A 209 -7.41 -11.26 -18.14
CA ARG A 209 -7.28 -12.73 -18.19
C ARG A 209 -8.19 -13.43 -17.19
N TYR A 210 -8.81 -12.69 -16.28
CA TYR A 210 -9.65 -13.26 -15.24
C TYR A 210 -10.96 -13.83 -15.82
N LYS A 211 -11.02 -15.16 -15.96
CA LYS A 211 -12.22 -15.89 -16.46
C LYS A 211 -13.23 -16.25 -15.37
N GLY A 212 -13.04 -15.81 -14.12
CA GLY A 212 -14.02 -16.01 -13.04
C GLY A 212 -14.31 -17.47 -12.69
N HIS A 213 -13.38 -18.40 -12.89
CA HIS A 213 -13.62 -19.81 -12.58
C HIS A 213 -12.80 -20.29 -11.39
N THR A 214 -13.56 -20.68 -10.35
CA THR A 214 -13.16 -21.21 -9.03
C THR A 214 -12.55 -20.16 -8.11
N SER A 215 -13.40 -19.55 -7.26
CA SER A 215 -12.93 -18.95 -6.00
C SER A 215 -12.16 -20.01 -5.20
N ASP A 216 -11.20 -19.59 -4.37
CA ASP A 216 -10.52 -20.53 -3.49
C ASP A 216 -11.50 -21.22 -2.52
N ASP A 217 -12.62 -20.58 -2.16
CA ASP A 217 -13.74 -21.21 -1.45
C ASP A 217 -14.36 -22.40 -2.21
N ALA A 218 -14.48 -22.31 -3.54
CA ALA A 218 -14.93 -23.43 -4.36
C ALA A 218 -13.88 -24.55 -4.44
N LYS A 219 -12.59 -24.24 -4.31
CA LYS A 219 -11.53 -25.27 -4.13
C LYS A 219 -11.59 -25.90 -2.73
N GLN A 220 -11.85 -25.11 -1.69
CA GLN A 220 -12.01 -25.61 -0.32
C GLN A 220 -13.29 -26.46 -0.15
N LEU A 221 -14.36 -26.16 -0.89
CA LEU A 221 -15.56 -27.01 -0.97
C LEU A 221 -15.26 -28.39 -1.56
N LYS A 222 -14.28 -28.53 -2.47
CA LYS A 222 -13.87 -29.84 -3.00
C LYS A 222 -13.17 -30.71 -1.96
N LEU A 223 -12.61 -30.11 -0.90
CA LEU A 223 -11.98 -30.83 0.21
C LEU A 223 -12.97 -31.20 1.31
N ARG A 224 -14.23 -30.75 1.22
CA ARG A 224 -15.25 -31.10 2.21
C ARG A 224 -15.67 -32.57 2.01
N PRO A 225 -15.64 -33.41 3.06
CA PRO A 225 -16.14 -34.78 2.96
C PRO A 225 -17.58 -34.79 2.41
N HIS A 226 -17.82 -35.58 1.38
CA HIS A 226 -19.15 -35.69 0.76
C HIS A 226 -20.19 -36.09 1.81
N LYS A 227 -21.18 -35.22 2.06
CA LYS A 227 -22.24 -35.46 3.06
C LYS A 227 -23.26 -36.56 2.67
N ARG A 228 -23.12 -37.20 1.51
CA ARG A 228 -24.03 -38.26 1.08
C ARG A 228 -23.32 -39.61 1.11
N PRO A 229 -23.78 -40.58 1.93
CA PRO A 229 -23.34 -41.95 1.75
C PRO A 229 -23.76 -42.45 0.35
N PRO A 230 -22.94 -43.30 -0.30
CA PRO A 230 -23.31 -43.92 -1.56
C PRO A 230 -24.64 -44.65 -1.41
N ILE A 231 -25.61 -44.34 -2.27
CA ILE A 231 -26.84 -45.12 -2.38
C ILE A 231 -26.41 -46.51 -2.88
N PRO A 232 -26.68 -47.60 -2.15
CA PRO A 232 -26.37 -48.94 -2.64
C PRO A 232 -27.14 -49.19 -3.95
N PRO A 233 -26.53 -49.83 -4.96
CA PRO A 233 -27.23 -50.16 -6.19
C PRO A 233 -28.25 -51.25 -5.88
N THR A 234 -29.53 -50.89 -5.79
CA THR A 234 -30.62 -51.88 -5.79
C THR A 234 -30.68 -52.49 -7.19
N ASN A 235 -30.08 -53.67 -7.32
CA ASN A 235 -30.19 -54.53 -8.48
C ASN A 235 -31.68 -54.86 -8.70
N ILE A 236 -32.20 -54.51 -9.88
CA ILE A 236 -33.57 -54.79 -10.30
C ILE A 236 -33.60 -56.27 -10.67
N ASP A 237 -34.08 -57.12 -9.77
CA ASP A 237 -34.67 -58.39 -10.18
C ASP A 237 -36.15 -58.15 -10.50
N ARG A 238 -36.50 -58.56 -11.71
CA ARG A 238 -37.72 -58.21 -12.42
C ARG A 238 -38.78 -59.23 -12.08
N HIS A 239 -39.69 -58.89 -11.18
CA HIS A 239 -41.02 -59.50 -11.17
C HIS A 239 -42.10 -58.43 -11.31
N ASN A 240 -42.60 -58.31 -12.53
CA ASN A 240 -43.91 -57.73 -12.81
C ASN A 240 -44.96 -58.56 -12.08
N THR A 241 -45.57 -58.01 -11.04
CA THR A 241 -46.90 -58.41 -10.61
C THR A 241 -47.75 -57.16 -10.49
N GLU A 242 -48.84 -57.16 -11.25
CA GLU A 242 -49.86 -56.13 -11.30
C GLU A 242 -50.44 -55.86 -9.92
N ILE A 243 -50.32 -54.63 -9.42
CA ILE A 243 -51.24 -54.13 -8.40
C ILE A 243 -51.76 -52.76 -8.84
N LYS A 244 -53.09 -52.73 -8.99
CA LYS A 244 -53.94 -51.68 -9.55
C LYS A 244 -53.74 -50.34 -8.82
N LYS A 245 -53.85 -49.24 -9.58
CA LYS A 245 -53.93 -47.87 -9.05
C LYS A 245 -55.07 -47.78 -8.02
N SER A 246 -54.76 -47.56 -6.75
CA SER A 246 -55.71 -47.02 -5.77
C SER A 246 -55.50 -45.50 -5.68
N ARG A 247 -56.46 -44.77 -6.25
CA ARG A 247 -56.74 -43.37 -5.86
C ARG A 247 -57.09 -43.35 -4.38
N LEU A 248 -56.44 -42.49 -3.61
CA LEU A 248 -56.95 -42.03 -2.33
C LEU A 248 -56.95 -40.50 -2.36
N ASP A 249 -58.07 -39.97 -2.85
CA ASP A 249 -58.57 -38.68 -2.41
C ASP A 249 -58.94 -38.83 -0.92
N ILE A 250 -58.23 -38.16 -0.03
CA ILE A 250 -58.79 -37.80 1.28
C ILE A 250 -58.51 -36.32 1.51
N LEU A 251 -59.56 -35.57 1.15
CA LEU A 251 -59.97 -34.32 1.76
C LEU A 251 -59.82 -34.43 3.29
N SER A 252 -59.02 -33.58 3.92
CA SER A 252 -59.03 -33.42 5.39
C SER A 252 -60.12 -32.41 5.74
N PRO A 253 -61.23 -32.84 6.38
CA PRO A 253 -62.24 -31.93 6.89
C PRO A 253 -61.95 -31.62 8.37
N GLU A 254 -62.61 -30.59 8.88
CA GLU A 254 -62.62 -30.17 10.30
C GLU A 254 -61.32 -29.52 10.84
N ASP A 255 -61.16 -28.23 10.58
CA ASP A 255 -61.26 -27.26 11.69
C ASP A 255 -61.54 -25.85 11.14
N SER A 256 -62.83 -25.56 11.00
CA SER A 256 -63.38 -24.23 10.70
C SER A 256 -64.28 -23.82 11.85
N LYS A 257 -63.89 -22.76 12.58
CA LYS A 257 -64.66 -21.87 13.47
C LYS A 257 -63.60 -21.07 14.24
N VAL A 258 -63.56 -19.75 14.36
CA VAL A 258 -64.52 -18.63 14.37
C VAL A 258 -63.65 -17.41 13.97
N PHE A 259 -64.06 -16.46 13.13
CA PHE A 259 -64.76 -15.24 13.53
C PHE A 259 -65.38 -14.58 12.29
N VAL A 260 -66.70 -14.45 12.34
CA VAL A 260 -67.52 -13.64 11.43
C VAL A 260 -67.79 -12.29 12.10
N LEU A 261 -67.59 -11.27 11.26
CA LEU A 261 -68.17 -9.93 11.19
C LEU A 261 -68.08 -8.94 12.37
N ARG A 262 -67.48 -7.81 11.96
CA ARG A 262 -67.88 -6.41 12.18
C ARG A 262 -69.38 -6.18 12.36
#